data_AF-A0A2H9PYG4-F1
#
_entry.id   AF-A0A2H9PYG4-F1
#
_cell.length_a   1.000
_cell.length_b   1.000
_cell.length_c   1.000
_cell.angle_alpha   90.00
_cell.angle_beta   90.00
_cell.angle_gamma   90.00
#
_symmetry.space_group_name_H-M   'P 1'
#
loop_
_entity.id
_entity.type
_entity.pdbx_description
1 polymer ?
#
loop_
_entity_poly.entity_id
_entity_poly.type
_entity_poly.pdbx_seq_one_letter_code
_entity_poly.pdbx_strand_id
1 'polypeptide(L)' 'MECKVIFADEKLKQTFEELKSKDERLFKEVEKALNEICKNAFCGRNVRKKLIPTELIQKI' A
#
# COMPACT_ATOMS: atom_id res chain seq x y z
N MET A 1 -2.86 -14.46 -11.98
CA MET A 1 -1.68 -13.58 -11.95
C MET A 1 -1.23 -13.48 -10.51
N GLU A 2 0.04 -13.72 -10.23
CA GLU A 2 0.59 -13.47 -8.89
C GLU A 2 0.83 -11.97 -8.74
N CYS A 3 0.03 -11.32 -7.90
CA CYS A 3 0.26 -9.95 -7.52
C CYS A 3 1.43 -9.88 -6.53
N LYS A 4 2.41 -9.03 -6.82
CA LYS A 4 3.57 -8.81 -5.96
C LYS A 4 3.53 -7.40 -5.39
N VAL A 5 3.34 -7.29 -4.08
CA VAL A 5 3.44 -6.02 -3.35
C VAL A 5 4.91 -5.77 -3.00
N ILE A 6 5.42 -4.58 -3.34
CA ILE A 6 6.78 -4.15 -3.05
C ILE A 6 6.68 -2.82 -2.30
N PHE A 7 7.41 -2.69 -1.20
CA PHE A 7 7.51 -1.45 -0.44
C PHE A 7 8.59 -0.56 -1.04
N ALA A 8 8.35 0.75 -1.10
CA ALA A 8 9.30 1.72 -1.67
C ALA A 8 10.61 1.81 -0.86
N ASP A 9 10.52 1.60 0.45
CA ASP A 9 11.66 1.59 1.37
C ASP A 9 11.42 0.64 2.56
N GLU A 10 12.51 0.34 3.27
CA GLU A 10 12.50 -0.62 4.38
C GLU A 10 11.80 -0.09 5.64
N LYS A 11 11.85 1.22 5.89
CA LYS A 11 11.17 1.82 7.05
C LYS A 11 9.65 1.76 6.89
N LEU A 12 9.16 1.93 5.66
CA LEU A 12 7.73 1.78 5.34
C LEU A 12 7.27 0.35 5.60
N LYS A 13 8.07 -0.65 5.19
CA LYS A 13 7.77 -2.06 5.47
C LYS A 13 7.72 -2.33 6.98
N GLN A 14 8.71 -1.88 7.74
CA GLN A 14 8.76 -2.04 9.20
C GLN A 14 7.55 -1.37 9.86
N THR A 15 7.21 -0.14 9.46
CA THR A 15 6.04 0.59 9.98
C THR A 15 4.75 -0.16 9.70
N PHE A 16 4.62 -0.76 8.51
CA PHE A 16 3.47 -1.59 8.16
C PHE A 16 3.39 -2.87 9.00
N GLU A 17 4.51 -3.54 9.26
CA GLU A 17 4.55 -4.73 10.11
C GLU A 17 4.21 -4.40 11.57
N GLU A 18 4.70 -3.26 12.08
CA GLU A 18 4.39 -2.79 13.44
C GLU A 18 2.91 -2.45 13.64
N LEU A 19 2.19 -2.03 12.59
CA LEU A 19 0.75 -1.73 12.65
C LEU A 19 -0.04 -2.93 13.18
N LYS A 20 0.39 -4.16 12.90
CA LYS A 20 -0.27 -5.36 13.42
C LYS A 20 -0.41 -5.37 14.94
N SER A 21 0.57 -4.79 15.64
CA SER A 21 0.59 -4.70 17.11
C SER A 21 0.06 -3.37 17.65
N LYS A 22 0.23 -2.27 16.91
CA LYS A 22 -0.16 -0.92 17.34
C LYS A 22 -1.61 -0.59 17.05
N ASP A 23 -2.13 -1.03 15.90
CA ASP A 23 -3.49 -0.82 15.43
C ASP A 23 -3.91 -1.95 14.48
N GLU A 24 -4.41 -3.04 15.06
CA GLU A 24 -4.84 -4.23 14.32
C GLU A 24 -5.94 -3.91 13.30
N ARG A 25 -6.80 -2.94 13.61
CA ARG A 25 -7.89 -2.54 12.72
C ARG A 25 -7.34 -1.88 11.47
N LEU A 26 -6.46 -0.90 11.64
CA LEU A 26 -5.82 -0.21 10.52
C LEU A 26 -4.99 -1.20 9.68
N PHE A 27 -4.25 -2.11 10.33
CA PHE A 27 -3.52 -3.17 9.64
C PHE A 27 -4.43 -4.01 8.71
N LYS A 28 -5.57 -4.50 9.23
CA LYS A 28 -6.54 -5.29 8.44
C LYS A 28 -7.15 -4.49 7.29
N GLU A 29 -7.44 -3.20 7.49
CA GLU A 29 -7.98 -2.34 6.44
C GLU A 29 -6.96 -2.13 5.31
N VAL A 30 -5.68 -1.93 5.64
CA VAL A 30 -4.59 -1.81 4.65
C VAL A 30 -4.33 -3.13 3.93
N GLU A 31 -4.26 -4.25 4.65
CA GLU A 31 -4.10 -5.59 4.06
C GLU A 31 -5.25 -5.92 3.09
N LYS A 32 -6.49 -5.59 3.48
CA LYS A 32 -7.66 -5.72 2.60
C LYS A 32 -7.51 -4.86 1.35
N ALA A 33 -7.08 -3.60 1.48
CA ALA A 33 -6.86 -2.72 0.34
C ALA A 33 -5.81 -3.29 -0.62
N LEU A 34 -4.68 -3.82 -0.10
CA LEU A 34 -3.66 -4.48 -0.91
C LEU A 34 -4.22 -5.69 -1.67
N ASN A 35 -5.00 -6.53 -1.00
CA ASN A 35 -5.63 -7.71 -1.61
C ASN A 35 -6.63 -7.33 -2.71
N GLU A 36 -7.42 -6.27 -2.52
CA GLU A 36 -8.36 -5.80 -3.55
C GLU A 36 -7.63 -5.20 -4.76
N ILE A 37 -6.55 -4.44 -4.54
CA ILE A 37 -5.67 -3.94 -5.62
C ILE A 37 -5.08 -5.12 -6.41
N CYS A 38 -4.66 -6.18 -5.71
CA CYS A 38 -4.14 -7.39 -6.35
C CYS A 38 -5.16 -8.12 -7.22
N LYS A 39 -6.45 -8.09 -6.85
CA LYS A 39 -7.53 -8.65 -7.69
C LYS A 39 -7.91 -7.71 -8.83
N ASN A 40 -7.88 -6.41 -8.59
CA ASN A 40 -8.26 -5.38 -9.55
C ASN A 40 -7.46 -4.09 -9.31
N ALA A 41 -6.47 -3.83 -10.17
CA ALA A 41 -5.61 -2.63 -10.08
C ALA A 41 -6.36 -1.31 -10.29
N PHE A 42 -7.57 -1.35 -10.87
CA PHE A 42 -8.43 -0.19 -11.09
C PHE A 42 -9.50 -0.03 -9.99
N CYS A 43 -9.39 -0.78 -8.89
CA CYS A 43 -10.29 -0.63 -7.75
C CYS A 43 -9.95 0.63 -6.92
N GLY A 44 -10.92 1.08 -6.11
CA GLY A 44 -10.74 2.21 -5.19
C GLY A 44 -11.16 3.58 -5.75
N ARG A 45 -10.90 4.63 -4.96
CA ARG A 45 -11.16 6.02 -5.36
C ARG A 45 -9.92 6.63 -5.98
N ASN A 46 -10.11 7.48 -6.99
CA ASN A 46 -9.03 8.29 -7.56
C ASN A 46 -8.30 9.06 -6.45
N VAL A 47 -7.05 8.68 -6.18
CA VAL A 47 -6.16 9.43 -5.29
C VAL A 47 -5.81 10.73 -5.99
N ARG A 48 -5.95 11.86 -5.29
CA ARG A 48 -5.54 13.16 -5.83
C ARG A 48 -4.05 13.08 -6.13
N LYS A 49 -3.63 13.39 -7.38
CA LYS A 49 -2.22 13.29 -7.81
C LYS A 49 -1.23 13.98 -6.87
N LYS A 50 -1.63 15.08 -6.23
CA LYS A 50 -0.83 15.81 -5.23
C LYS A 50 -0.49 15.03 -3.95
N LEU A 51 -1.22 13.96 -3.65
CA LEU A 51 -1.00 13.09 -2.50
C LEU A 51 -0.06 11.93 -2.84
N ILE A 52 0.25 11.72 -4.12
CA ILE A 52 1.21 10.71 -4.55
C ILE A 52 2.59 11.37 -4.42
N PRO A 53 3.46 10.88 -3.53
CA PRO A 53 4.81 11.41 -3.39
C PRO A 53 5.52 11.39 -4.75
N THR A 54 6.13 12.51 -5.15
CA THR A 54 6.87 12.64 -6.41
C THR A 54 8.04 11.66 -6.50
N GLU A 55 8.59 11.26 -5.35
CA GLU A 55 9.65 10.26 -5.23
C GLU A 55 9.22 8.87 -5.74
N LEU A 56 7.92 8.55 -5.68
CA LEU A 56 7.36 7.30 -6.23
C LEU A 56 7.09 7.36 -7.74
N ILE A 57 7.14 8.56 -8.34
CA ILE A 57 6.83 8.78 -9.76
C ILE A 57 8.03 8.38 -10.66
N GLN A 58 9.19 7.99 -10.10
CA GLN A 58 10.46 8.04 -10.84
C GLN A 58 11.33 6.77 -10.96
N LYS A 59 10.79 5.55 -10.88
CA LYS A 59 11.52 4.38 -11.39
C LYS A 59 10.62 3.47 -12.22
N ILE A 60 10.53 3.79 -13.52
CA ILE A 60 10.11 2.86 -14.57
C ILE A 60 11.38 2.45 -15.31
#